data_AF-A0A1F7ARC8-F1
#
_entry.id   AF-A0A1F7ARC8-F1
#
_cell.length_a   1.000
_cell.length_b   1.000
_cell.length_c   1.000
_cell.angle_alpha   90.00
_cell.angle_beta   90.00
_cell.angle_gamma   90.00
#
_symmetry.space_group_name_H-M   'P 1'
#
loop_
_entity.id
_entity.type
_entity.pdbx_description
1 polymer ?
#
loop_
_entity_poly.entity_id
_entity_poly.type
_entity_poly.pdbx_seq_one_letter_code
_entity_poly.pdbx_strand_id
1 'polypeptide(L)'
;MKKIQIALLPIFILSLAGCGELSAIEYNNEIAQTLDSNSSLIKETITAYDSSIPEIVTEQTELDTVAMESALEKATEESEKIPSLLSLTSKSLEQETVVEEELAIYISASGKCLTVYSQMLNYYKSGDYKTDLESVSKYDTEIYENYNALIESNNKLADILEQYAE
;
A
#
# COMPACT_ATOMS: atom_id res chain seq x y z
N MET A 1 12.44 -20.30 -7.30
CA MET A 1 11.39 -19.42 -6.74
C MET A 1 11.17 -19.84 -5.29
N LYS A 2 11.58 -19.01 -4.33
CA LYS A 2 11.36 -19.29 -2.90
C LYS A 2 9.88 -19.07 -2.60
N LYS A 3 9.24 -20.07 -1.97
CA LYS A 3 7.84 -20.01 -1.57
C LYS A 3 7.75 -19.07 -0.36
N ILE A 4 7.09 -17.93 -0.54
CA ILE A 4 6.71 -17.05 0.57
C ILE A 4 5.54 -17.75 1.27
N GLN A 5 5.76 -18.21 2.50
CA GLN A 5 4.69 -18.73 3.35
C GLN A 5 4.08 -17.52 4.08
N ILE A 6 2.86 -17.17 3.70
CA ILE A 6 2.05 -16.19 4.43
C ILE A 6 1.48 -16.93 5.63
N ALA A 7 1.99 -16.64 6.83
CA ALA A 7 1.42 -17.15 8.07
C ALA A 7 0.15 -16.34 8.38
N LEU A 8 -1.01 -16.94 8.11
CA LEU A 8 -2.30 -16.40 8.55
C LEU A 8 -2.40 -16.52 10.07
N LEU A 9 -2.19 -15.41 10.79
CA LEU A 9 -2.47 -15.32 12.22
C LEU A 9 -3.99 -15.27 12.45
N PRO A 10 -4.51 -15.93 13.51
CA PRO A 10 -5.94 -15.93 13.82
C PRO A 10 -6.40 -14.55 14.30
N ILE A 11 -7.33 -13.97 13.56
CA ILE A 11 -7.95 -12.66 13.83
C ILE A 11 -8.91 -12.79 15.03
N PHE A 12 -8.57 -12.19 16.17
CA PHE A 12 -9.51 -11.92 17.25
C PHE A 12 -10.04 -10.49 17.09
N ILE A 13 -11.28 -10.36 16.60
CA ILE A 13 -11.97 -9.07 16.52
C ILE A 13 -12.49 -8.71 17.91
N LEU A 14 -11.80 -7.82 18.62
CA LEU A 14 -12.31 -7.15 19.82
C LEU A 14 -12.48 -5.67 19.48
N SER A 15 -13.69 -5.31 19.04
CA SER A 15 -14.11 -3.93 18.92
C SER A 15 -14.18 -3.30 20.32
N LEU A 16 -13.23 -2.43 20.66
CA LEU A 16 -13.35 -1.54 21.81
C LEU A 16 -13.06 -0.11 21.37
N ALA A 17 -14.14 0.62 21.09
CA ALA A 17 -14.16 2.07 21.21
C ALA A 17 -13.88 2.42 22.68
N GLY A 18 -12.61 2.64 23.01
CA GLY A 18 -12.17 3.09 24.32
C GLY A 18 -10.89 3.89 24.18
N CYS A 19 -10.90 5.15 24.63
CA CYS A 19 -9.71 5.97 24.83
C CYS A 19 -8.86 5.40 25.99
N GLY A 20 -8.29 4.21 25.80
CA GLY A 20 -7.43 3.52 26.75
C GLY A 20 -6.23 2.93 26.03
N GLU A 21 -5.10 2.87 26.73
CA GLU A 21 -3.87 2.26 26.22
C GLU A 21 -4.09 0.79 25.89
N LEU A 22 -3.72 0.40 24.67
CA LEU A 22 -3.79 -0.97 24.18
C LEU A 22 -2.66 -1.82 24.75
N SER A 23 -2.91 -3.11 24.99
CA SER A 23 -1.80 -4.05 25.20
C SER A 23 -0.96 -4.17 23.92
N ALA A 24 0.27 -4.67 24.04
CA ALA A 24 1.17 -4.82 22.90
C ALA A 24 0.54 -5.66 21.76
N ILE A 25 -0.18 -6.73 22.11
CA ILE A 25 -0.88 -7.59 21.15
C ILE A 25 -2.07 -6.88 20.51
N GLU A 26 -2.89 -6.15 21.29
CA GLU A 26 -4.03 -5.40 20.74
C GLU A 26 -3.57 -4.28 19.79
N TYR A 27 -2.50 -3.57 20.15
CA TYR A 27 -1.88 -2.53 19.32
C TYR A 27 -1.35 -3.12 18.01
N ASN A 28 -0.61 -4.24 18.09
CA ASN A 28 -0.10 -4.94 16.91
C ASN A 28 -1.22 -5.42 15.98
N ASN A 29 -2.29 -5.98 16.53
CA ASN A 29 -3.39 -6.53 15.73
C ASN A 29 -4.12 -5.43 14.96
N GLU A 30 -4.40 -4.28 15.59
CA GLU A 30 -5.10 -3.17 14.94
C GLU A 30 -4.30 -2.61 13.76
N ILE A 31 -2.98 -2.45 13.96
CA ILE A 31 -2.07 -1.97 12.92
C ILE A 31 -1.94 -3.00 11.80
N ALA A 32 -1.65 -4.25 12.12
CA ALA A 32 -1.48 -5.31 11.12
C ALA A 32 -2.75 -5.50 10.28
N GLN A 33 -3.93 -5.54 10.91
CA GLN A 33 -5.20 -5.70 10.19
C GLN A 33 -5.44 -4.56 9.19
N THR A 34 -5.15 -3.32 9.59
CA THR A 34 -5.37 -2.14 8.75
C THR A 34 -4.35 -2.08 7.60
N LEU A 35 -3.08 -2.40 7.87
CA LEU A 35 -2.01 -2.43 6.86
C LEU A 35 -2.17 -3.59 5.87
N ASP A 36 -2.61 -4.77 6.32
CA ASP A 36 -2.87 -5.92 5.44
C ASP A 36 -3.98 -5.60 4.42
N SER A 37 -5.07 -4.98 4.88
CA SER A 37 -6.16 -4.52 4.01
C SER A 37 -5.64 -3.50 2.97
N ASN A 38 -4.90 -2.50 3.43
CA ASN A 38 -4.36 -1.45 2.58
C ASN A 38 -3.34 -1.95 1.56
N SER A 39 -2.33 -2.70 2.00
CA SER A 39 -1.28 -3.24 1.12
C SER A 39 -1.84 -4.20 0.08
N SER A 40 -2.89 -4.97 0.42
CA SER A 40 -3.61 -5.81 -0.54
C SER A 40 -4.26 -4.97 -1.65
N LEU A 41 -4.95 -3.88 -1.30
CA LEU A 41 -5.59 -3.01 -2.29
C LEU A 41 -4.58 -2.25 -3.15
N ILE A 42 -3.45 -1.81 -2.57
CA ILE A 42 -2.36 -1.21 -3.37
C ILE A 42 -1.74 -2.25 -4.31
N LYS A 43 -1.62 -3.51 -3.91
CA LYS A 43 -1.19 -4.59 -4.82
C LYS A 43 -2.18 -4.82 -5.97
N GLU A 44 -3.47 -4.64 -5.74
CA GLU A 44 -4.48 -4.71 -6.79
C GLU A 44 -4.30 -3.62 -7.86
N THR A 45 -3.75 -2.45 -7.51
CA THR A 45 -3.44 -1.41 -8.52
C THR A 45 -2.35 -1.89 -9.47
N ILE A 46 -1.26 -2.46 -8.95
CA ILE A 46 -0.19 -3.06 -9.78
C ILE A 46 -0.73 -4.18 -10.66
N THR A 47 -1.58 -5.04 -10.09
CA THR A 47 -2.21 -6.14 -10.84
C THR A 47 -3.11 -5.62 -11.97
N ALA A 48 -3.84 -4.53 -11.73
CA ALA A 48 -4.66 -3.89 -12.74
C ALA A 48 -3.79 -3.26 -13.85
N TYR A 49 -2.69 -2.59 -13.49
CA TYR A 49 -1.72 -2.07 -14.45
C TYR A 49 -1.16 -3.17 -15.36
N ASP A 50 -0.62 -4.24 -14.77
CA ASP A 50 -0.03 -5.37 -15.51
C ASP A 50 -1.03 -6.07 -16.43
N SER A 51 -2.33 -6.01 -16.09
CA SER A 51 -3.40 -6.63 -16.88
C SER A 51 -3.93 -5.71 -17.99
N SER A 52 -3.92 -4.40 -17.78
CA SER A 52 -4.48 -3.41 -18.71
C SER A 52 -3.46 -2.87 -19.71
N ILE A 53 -2.19 -2.79 -19.33
CA ILE A 53 -1.13 -2.19 -20.14
C ILE A 53 -0.26 -3.31 -20.74
N PRO A 54 -0.18 -3.42 -22.07
CA PRO A 54 0.67 -4.42 -22.71
C PRO A 54 2.15 -4.08 -22.53
N GLU A 55 3.00 -5.11 -22.60
CA GLU A 55 4.47 -4.98 -22.53
C GLU A 55 5.03 -4.00 -23.58
N ILE A 56 4.36 -3.87 -24.73
CA ILE A 56 4.72 -2.93 -25.78
C ILE A 56 3.52 -2.02 -26.06
N VAL A 57 3.71 -0.73 -25.75
CA VAL A 57 2.77 0.35 -26.09
C VAL A 57 3.28 1.10 -27.32
N THR A 58 2.42 1.31 -28.31
CA THR A 58 2.69 2.11 -29.51
C THR A 58 1.57 3.14 -29.70
N GLU A 59 1.70 4.03 -30.68
CA GLU A 59 0.68 5.04 -30.94
C GLU A 59 -0.64 4.45 -31.48
N GLN A 60 -0.63 3.18 -31.88
CA GLN A 60 -1.79 2.43 -32.37
C GLN A 60 -2.39 1.51 -31.31
N THR A 61 -1.76 1.40 -30.14
CA THR A 61 -2.33 0.66 -29.00
C THR A 61 -3.64 1.33 -28.58
N GLU A 62 -4.65 0.52 -28.27
CA GLU A 62 -5.88 0.98 -27.63
C GLU A 62 -5.94 0.35 -26.24
N LEU A 63 -6.15 1.18 -25.21
CA LEU A 63 -6.04 0.78 -23.81
C LEU A 63 -7.39 0.97 -23.10
N ASP A 64 -7.78 -0.02 -22.30
CA ASP A 64 -8.90 0.06 -21.37
C ASP A 64 -8.39 0.25 -19.94
N THR A 65 -8.72 1.39 -19.36
CA THR A 65 -8.23 1.85 -18.05
C THR A 65 -9.29 1.72 -16.94
N VAL A 66 -10.46 1.14 -17.23
CA VAL A 66 -11.56 1.03 -16.24
C VAL A 66 -11.14 0.24 -15.00
N ALA A 67 -10.46 -0.89 -15.19
CA ALA A 67 -9.97 -1.70 -14.07
C ALA A 67 -8.93 -0.95 -13.23
N MET A 68 -8.04 -0.21 -13.89
CA MET A 68 -7.01 0.60 -13.25
C MET A 68 -7.62 1.72 -12.39
N GLU A 69 -8.65 2.39 -12.91
CA GLU A 69 -9.39 3.45 -12.19
C GLU A 69 -10.11 2.90 -10.96
N SER A 70 -10.81 1.77 -11.10
CA SER A 70 -11.50 1.14 -9.97
C SER A 70 -10.54 0.67 -8.88
N ALA A 71 -9.36 0.15 -9.25
CA ALA A 71 -8.34 -0.27 -8.28
C ALA A 71 -7.77 0.94 -7.52
N LEU A 72 -7.48 2.05 -8.22
CA LEU A 72 -7.00 3.29 -7.60
C LEU A 72 -8.00 3.88 -6.60
N GLU A 73 -9.28 3.92 -6.96
CA GLU A 73 -10.34 4.43 -6.08
C GLU A 73 -10.38 3.66 -4.74
N LYS A 74 -10.45 2.33 -4.80
CA LYS A 74 -10.46 1.48 -3.60
C LYS A 74 -9.20 1.63 -2.76
N ALA A 75 -8.03 1.62 -3.40
CA ALA A 75 -6.76 1.74 -2.69
C ALA A 75 -6.60 3.12 -2.03
N THR A 76 -7.12 4.18 -2.66
CA THR A 76 -7.14 5.53 -2.09
C THR A 76 -8.06 5.61 -0.89
N GLU A 77 -9.31 5.12 -1.00
CA GLU A 77 -10.27 5.10 0.10
C GLU A 77 -9.72 4.32 1.32
N GLU A 78 -9.08 3.17 1.10
CA GLU A 78 -8.48 2.42 2.19
C GLU A 78 -7.27 3.15 2.80
N SER A 79 -6.48 3.84 1.98
CA SER A 79 -5.29 4.58 2.45
C SER A 79 -5.64 5.76 3.34
N GLU A 80 -6.83 6.33 3.23
CA GLU A 80 -7.31 7.39 4.12
C GLU A 80 -7.49 6.94 5.57
N LYS A 81 -7.57 5.62 5.81
CA LYS A 81 -7.69 5.05 7.16
C LYS A 81 -6.35 4.99 7.89
N ILE A 82 -5.24 4.84 7.15
CA ILE A 82 -3.90 4.60 7.72
C ILE A 82 -3.42 5.72 8.67
N PRO A 83 -3.58 7.02 8.36
CA PRO A 83 -3.13 8.09 9.26
C PRO A 83 -3.74 8.05 10.67
N SER A 84 -4.93 7.45 10.83
CA SER A 84 -5.56 7.29 12.14
C SER A 84 -4.78 6.37 13.08
N LEU A 85 -3.97 5.45 12.54
CA LEU A 85 -3.15 4.53 13.32
C LEU A 85 -2.07 5.26 14.14
N LEU A 86 -1.63 6.44 13.69
CA LEU A 86 -0.71 7.31 14.44
C LEU A 86 -1.31 7.91 15.72
N SER A 87 -2.61 7.69 15.97
CA SER A 87 -3.28 8.15 17.19
C SER A 87 -3.54 7.02 18.20
N LEU A 88 -3.17 5.78 17.86
CA LEU A 88 -3.26 4.65 18.77
C LEU A 88 -2.23 4.79 19.89
N THR A 89 -2.61 4.45 21.11
CA THR A 89 -1.72 4.48 22.27
C THR A 89 -1.44 3.07 22.76
N SER A 90 -0.16 2.71 22.93
CA SER A 90 0.27 1.44 23.51
C SER A 90 0.62 1.60 24.99
N LYS A 91 0.46 0.53 25.78
CA LYS A 91 1.06 0.43 27.13
C LYS A 91 2.59 0.40 27.10
N SER A 92 3.19 0.10 25.96
CA SER A 92 4.63 0.13 25.73
C SER A 92 5.01 1.35 24.91
N LEU A 93 5.53 2.38 25.57
CA LEU A 93 6.02 3.59 24.90
C LEU A 93 7.13 3.30 23.89
N GLU A 94 7.96 2.28 24.16
CA GLU A 94 9.01 1.85 23.24
C GLU A 94 8.41 1.30 21.94
N GLN A 95 7.41 0.41 22.04
CA GLN A 95 6.67 -0.12 20.89
C GLN A 95 6.00 1.00 20.09
N GLU A 96 5.30 1.90 20.77
CA GLU A 96 4.62 3.05 20.15
C GLU A 96 5.61 3.87 19.33
N THR A 97 6.75 4.25 19.93
CA THR A 97 7.76 5.08 19.26
C THR A 97 8.30 4.42 18.00
N VAL A 98 8.71 3.14 18.07
CA VAL A 98 9.33 2.46 16.92
C VAL A 98 8.31 2.17 15.81
N VAL A 99 7.06 1.89 16.19
CA VAL A 99 5.99 1.64 15.21
C VAL A 99 5.56 2.94 14.54
N GLU A 100 5.42 4.04 15.27
CA GLU A 100 5.08 5.36 14.70
C GLU A 100 6.11 5.85 13.68
N GLU A 101 7.40 5.69 13.97
CA GLU A 101 8.48 6.07 13.06
C GLU A 101 8.37 5.36 11.71
N GLU A 102 8.19 4.03 11.73
CA GLU A 102 8.07 3.26 10.48
C GLU A 102 6.70 3.42 9.83
N LEU A 103 5.62 3.59 10.60
CA LEU A 103 4.28 3.83 10.08
C LEU A 103 4.21 5.15 9.31
N ALA A 104 4.93 6.19 9.75
CA ALA A 104 5.05 7.44 9.00
C ALA A 104 5.76 7.24 7.65
N ILE A 105 6.75 6.35 7.58
CA ILE A 105 7.43 5.98 6.33
C ILE A 105 6.45 5.24 5.41
N TYR A 106 5.70 4.28 5.94
CA TYR A 106 4.66 3.55 5.18
C TYR A 106 3.62 4.51 4.59
N ILE A 107 3.08 5.44 5.39
CA ILE A 107 2.11 6.45 4.92
C ILE A 107 2.69 7.31 3.79
N SER A 108 3.96 7.72 3.91
CA SER A 108 4.62 8.47 2.86
C SER A 108 4.80 7.65 1.58
N ALA A 109 5.21 6.39 1.71
CA ALA A 109 5.44 5.49 0.58
C ALA A 109 4.13 5.13 -0.14
N SER A 110 3.06 4.83 0.59
CA SER A 110 1.74 4.53 0.02
C SER A 110 1.18 5.73 -0.73
N GLY A 111 1.28 6.93 -0.14
CA GLY A 111 0.85 8.17 -0.79
C GLY A 111 1.60 8.46 -2.09
N LYS A 112 2.92 8.24 -2.12
CA LYS A 112 3.73 8.39 -3.33
C LYS A 112 3.35 7.36 -4.40
N CYS A 113 3.21 6.09 -4.02
CA CYS A 113 2.81 5.01 -4.91
C CYS A 113 1.46 5.33 -5.59
N LEU A 114 0.44 5.73 -4.83
CA LEU A 114 -0.87 6.08 -5.36
C LEU A 114 -0.86 7.36 -6.22
N THR A 115 -0.03 8.33 -5.85
CA THR A 115 0.14 9.57 -6.64
C THR A 115 0.73 9.27 -8.01
N VAL A 116 1.82 8.49 -8.07
CA VAL A 116 2.47 8.09 -9.33
C VAL A 116 1.52 7.25 -10.18
N TYR A 117 0.83 6.29 -9.57
CA TYR A 117 -0.18 5.49 -10.26
C TYR A 117 -1.29 6.35 -10.86
N SER A 118 -1.79 7.33 -10.11
CA SER A 118 -2.81 8.29 -10.59
C SER A 118 -2.31 9.14 -11.76
N GLN A 119 -1.08 9.63 -11.70
CA GLN A 119 -0.46 10.39 -12.81
C GLN A 119 -0.34 9.54 -14.07
N MET A 120 0.16 8.32 -13.94
CA MET A 120 0.23 7.37 -15.05
C MET A 120 -1.15 7.04 -15.61
N LEU A 121 -2.13 6.74 -14.75
CA LEU A 121 -3.50 6.45 -15.17
C LEU A 121 -4.07 7.62 -16.01
N ASN A 122 -3.86 8.85 -15.57
CA ASN A 122 -4.29 10.03 -16.31
C ASN A 122 -3.60 10.14 -17.67
N TYR A 123 -2.30 9.85 -17.74
CA TYR A 123 -1.53 9.81 -18.99
C TYR A 123 -2.04 8.75 -19.99
N TYR A 124 -2.45 7.57 -19.52
CA TYR A 124 -3.08 6.57 -20.40
C TYR A 124 -4.51 6.94 -20.78
N LYS A 125 -5.30 7.50 -19.85
CA LYS A 125 -6.69 7.95 -20.11
C LYS A 125 -6.78 9.09 -21.11
N SER A 126 -5.84 10.03 -21.07
CA SER A 126 -5.78 11.16 -22.01
C SER A 126 -5.33 10.74 -23.40
N GLY A 127 -4.69 9.57 -23.53
CA GLY A 127 -4.08 9.12 -24.77
C GLY A 127 -2.71 9.76 -25.04
N ASP A 128 -2.10 10.41 -24.06
CA ASP A 128 -0.82 11.13 -24.23
C ASP A 128 0.31 10.21 -24.67
N TYR A 129 0.25 8.92 -24.32
CA TYR A 129 1.17 7.88 -24.81
C TYR A 129 1.26 7.78 -26.34
N LYS A 130 0.22 8.20 -27.08
CA LYS A 130 0.24 8.20 -28.54
C LYS A 130 1.17 9.27 -29.12
N THR A 131 1.62 10.22 -28.30
CA THR A 131 2.50 11.32 -28.74
C THR A 131 3.78 11.47 -27.92
N ASP A 132 3.82 10.86 -26.73
CA ASP A 132 4.97 10.85 -25.83
C ASP A 132 5.23 9.42 -25.34
N LEU A 133 5.89 8.60 -26.16
CA LEU A 133 6.21 7.21 -25.80
C LEU A 133 7.35 7.10 -24.77
N GLU A 134 8.16 8.15 -24.58
CA GLU A 134 9.26 8.13 -23.60
C GLU A 134 8.72 8.01 -22.17
N SER A 135 7.59 8.68 -21.90
CA SER A 135 6.91 8.62 -20.60
C SER A 135 6.36 7.23 -20.24
N VAL A 136 6.14 6.32 -21.20
CA VAL A 136 5.72 4.92 -20.90
C VAL A 136 6.74 4.25 -20.00
N SER A 137 8.01 4.25 -20.42
CA SER A 137 9.11 3.60 -19.68
C SER A 137 9.40 4.28 -18.34
N LYS A 138 9.20 5.60 -18.27
CA LYS A 138 9.33 6.38 -17.05
C LYS A 138 8.29 5.96 -16.03
N TYR A 139 7.01 5.95 -16.40
CA TYR A 139 5.93 5.58 -15.48
C TYR A 139 6.01 4.11 -15.04
N ASP A 140 6.38 3.21 -15.95
CA ASP A 140 6.64 1.80 -15.61
C ASP A 140 7.68 1.69 -14.49
N THR A 141 8.83 2.35 -14.68
CA THR A 141 9.90 2.39 -13.67
C THR A 141 9.43 3.00 -12.35
N GLU A 142 8.82 4.19 -12.40
CA GLU A 142 8.42 4.93 -11.20
C GLU A 142 7.38 4.17 -10.37
N ILE A 143 6.45 3.45 -10.99
CA ILE A 143 5.45 2.67 -10.26
C ILE A 143 6.10 1.54 -9.49
N TYR A 144 6.96 0.75 -10.15
CA TYR A 144 7.60 -0.37 -9.49
C TYR A 144 8.60 0.07 -8.42
N GLU A 145 9.33 1.18 -8.62
CA GLU A 145 10.20 1.75 -7.59
C GLU A 145 9.40 2.18 -6.35
N ASN A 146 8.29 2.89 -6.52
CA ASN A 146 7.47 3.34 -5.39
C ASN A 146 6.72 2.17 -4.72
N TYR A 147 6.26 1.19 -5.50
CA TYR A 147 5.63 -0.01 -4.95
C TYR A 147 6.63 -0.85 -4.13
N ASN A 148 7.87 -1.01 -4.61
CA ASN A 148 8.91 -1.71 -3.87
C ASN A 148 9.25 -1.00 -2.55
N ALA A 149 9.35 0.33 -2.55
CA ALA A 149 9.57 1.09 -1.32
C ALA A 149 8.44 0.91 -0.29
N LEU A 150 7.19 0.83 -0.74
CA LEU A 150 6.05 0.50 0.12
C LEU A 150 6.18 -0.91 0.71
N ILE A 151 6.51 -1.91 -0.11
CA ILE A 151 6.68 -3.30 0.33
C ILE A 151 7.83 -3.43 1.35
N GLU A 152 8.94 -2.72 1.14
CA GLU A 152 10.05 -2.67 2.09
C GLU A 152 9.61 -2.12 3.45
N SER A 153 8.88 -1.01 3.46
CA SER A 153 8.36 -0.42 4.71
C SER A 153 7.31 -1.32 5.39
N ASN A 154 6.42 -1.95 4.62
CA ASN A 154 5.43 -2.90 5.15
C ASN A 154 6.10 -4.11 5.83
N ASN A 155 7.13 -4.68 5.20
CA ASN A 155 7.86 -5.81 5.78
C ASN A 155 8.60 -5.39 7.05
N LYS A 156 9.19 -4.19 7.05
CA LYS A 156 9.86 -3.66 8.24
C LYS A 156 8.88 -3.40 9.39
N LEU A 157 7.66 -2.92 9.10
CA LEU A 157 6.60 -2.84 10.11
C LEU A 157 6.26 -4.22 10.67
N ALA A 158 6.06 -5.22 9.81
CA ALA A 158 5.79 -6.59 10.27
C ALA A 158 6.90 -7.11 11.21
N ASP A 159 8.18 -6.90 10.85
CA ASP A 159 9.33 -7.27 11.68
C ASP A 159 9.36 -6.51 13.03
N ILE A 160 8.93 -5.25 13.05
CA ILE A 160 8.80 -4.46 14.30
C ILE A 160 7.67 -5.03 15.17
N LEU A 161 6.49 -5.26 14.59
CA LEU A 161 5.35 -5.78 15.34
C LEU A 161 5.64 -7.17 15.93
N GLU A 162 6.34 -8.04 15.20
CA GLU A 162 6.73 -9.39 15.67
C GLU A 162 7.59 -9.36 16.94
N GLN A 163 8.41 -8.33 17.14
CA GLN A 163 9.24 -8.17 18.35
C GLN A 163 8.42 -7.98 19.64
N TYR A 164 7.15 -7.62 19.51
CA TYR A 164 6.22 -7.36 20.62
C TYR A 164 5.06 -8.37 20.66
N ALA A 165 5.21 -9.54 20.04
CA ALA A 165 4.19 -10.57 19.94
C ALA A 165 4.16 -11.57 21.13
N GLU A 166 5.01 -11.38 22.15
CA GLU A 166 5.12 -12.24 23.35
C GLU A 166 4.45 -11.67 24.61
#